data_AF-A0A965G1Q8-F1
#
_entry.id   AF-A0A965G1Q8-F1
#
_cell.length_a   1.000
_cell.length_b   1.000
_cell.length_c   1.000
_cell.angle_alpha   90.00
_cell.angle_beta   90.00
_cell.angle_gamma   90.00
#
_symmetry.space_group_name_H-M   'P 1'
#
loop_
_entity.id
_entity.type
_entity.pdbx_description
1 polymer ?
#
loop_
_entity_poly.entity_id
_entity_poly.type
_entity_poly.pdbx_seq_one_letter_code
_entity_poly.pdbx_strand_id
1 'polypeptide(L)'
;MLPLNSIPTEIIRKSFVPYRGFITKMLIDLPPEDEPLRGNVGHRDRLTGAKEADLALSVTPIYQVFADLFGYDPALLLAGNGDCGVAGHDWNIYGRKDRIPQLIRWRGFDGGEALICIGASHQHYFAMVTAIANKAMSPHLARVFEAIGELTPDDKKATAEMPAGDLLHKVIMEAQVARNELTAGYWCSTEEGDPDELQTAELKKLRFSSKFHHHFGSGSYPYSVPRHRLTELSKAQKPGQRMVIAHADAKVPLLFVQGEPIPETVLEQIYATSAEDAEKAMQEMIQPEFESREERLHNFLYDEGLAVTVGNAEENERAFALMFRIQALERGMLRPMYREVLQTTFSQNFRCTPPKSLLGTGPINQLSGGHVIPSPDLIKRLIMATLKHAEQLLSRRNDEFKLLGRVIPSDDIAQQRDMNPMDTKACTLEKPYTALYRGLPIRVTESMEVAHQDGTEGLAADYYVDRQNQALHFVALYRVPAKK
;
A
#
# COMPACT_ATOMS: atom_id res chain seq x y z
N MET A 1 -0.06 -3.09 28.43
CA MET A 1 -0.59 -2.27 27.32
C MET A 1 -1.86 -1.57 27.72
N LEU A 2 -1.96 -0.31 27.31
CA LEU A 2 -3.07 0.59 27.59
C LEU A 2 -3.98 0.67 26.35
N PRO A 3 -5.31 0.82 26.48
CA PRO A 3 -6.18 0.95 25.31
C PRO A 3 -5.91 2.28 24.57
N LEU A 4 -6.16 2.35 23.26
CA LEU A 4 -5.86 3.55 22.45
C LEU A 4 -6.52 4.82 22.99
N ASN A 5 -7.73 4.70 23.54
CA ASN A 5 -8.48 5.82 24.14
C ASN A 5 -7.91 6.33 25.48
N SER A 6 -6.92 5.65 26.06
CA SER A 6 -6.26 6.07 27.30
C SER A 6 -4.95 6.83 27.06
N ILE A 7 -4.60 7.10 25.79
CA ILE A 7 -3.47 7.95 25.49
C ILE A 7 -3.67 9.33 26.14
N PRO A 8 -2.67 9.87 26.85
CA PRO A 8 -2.81 11.15 27.56
C PRO A 8 -2.68 12.34 26.59
N THR A 9 -3.59 12.44 25.62
CA THR A 9 -3.57 13.42 24.52
C THR A 9 -3.44 14.85 25.03
N GLU A 10 -4.15 15.22 26.09
CA GLU A 10 -4.08 16.56 26.66
C GLU A 10 -2.71 16.91 27.25
N ILE A 11 -2.02 15.92 27.82
CA ILE A 11 -0.67 16.12 28.37
C ILE A 11 0.31 16.25 27.20
N ILE A 12 0.23 15.33 26.24
CA ILE A 12 1.09 15.33 25.05
C ILE A 12 0.94 16.64 24.29
N ARG A 13 -0.28 17.09 23.99
CA ARG A 13 -0.53 18.36 23.28
C ARG A 13 0.02 19.60 23.99
N LYS A 14 0.19 19.56 25.32
CA LYS A 14 0.73 20.68 26.10
C LYS A 14 2.26 20.68 26.17
N SER A 15 2.90 19.52 26.15
CA SER A 15 4.35 19.39 26.39
C SER A 15 5.17 19.00 25.16
N PHE A 16 4.54 18.37 24.17
CA PHE A 16 5.23 17.83 23.00
C PHE A 16 5.16 18.80 21.83
N VAL A 17 6.32 19.27 21.39
CA VAL A 17 6.46 20.10 20.19
C VAL A 17 7.12 19.24 19.11
N PRO A 18 6.37 18.77 18.09
CA PRO A 18 6.94 18.00 17.01
C PRO A 18 7.92 18.87 16.21
N TYR A 19 9.10 18.33 15.95
CA TYR A 19 10.15 18.96 15.15
C TYR A 19 10.32 18.29 13.80
N ARG A 20 10.18 16.96 13.74
CA ARG A 20 10.42 16.18 12.53
C ARG A 20 9.54 14.93 12.49
N GLY A 21 8.97 14.66 11.32
CA GLY A 21 8.27 13.39 11.03
C GLY A 21 9.07 12.42 10.15
N PHE A 22 8.77 11.14 10.31
CA PHE A 22 9.42 10.00 9.67
C PHE A 22 8.37 9.02 9.17
N ILE A 23 8.51 8.54 7.93
CA ILE A 23 7.62 7.53 7.33
C ILE A 23 8.45 6.47 6.62
N THR A 24 8.17 5.21 6.90
CA THR A 24 8.67 4.07 6.13
C THR A 24 7.61 2.97 6.01
N LYS A 25 7.81 2.06 5.06
CA LYS A 25 6.87 1.00 4.72
C LYS A 25 7.60 -0.31 4.52
N MET A 26 6.93 -1.40 4.88
CA MET A 26 7.42 -2.77 4.73
C MET A 26 6.28 -3.64 4.19
N LEU A 27 6.59 -4.63 3.36
CA LEU A 27 5.59 -5.58 2.89
C LEU A 27 5.06 -6.44 4.03
N ILE A 28 3.78 -6.80 3.96
CA ILE A 28 3.15 -7.76 4.88
C ILE A 28 2.99 -9.10 4.16
N ASP A 29 3.62 -10.14 4.70
CA ASP A 29 3.39 -11.52 4.31
C ASP A 29 2.25 -12.09 5.14
N LEU A 30 1.15 -12.46 4.48
CA LEU A 30 0.06 -13.18 5.11
C LEU A 30 0.12 -14.63 4.65
N PRO A 31 -0.18 -15.59 5.55
CA PRO A 31 -0.26 -16.98 5.15
C PRO A 31 -1.43 -17.16 4.15
N PRO A 32 -1.35 -18.16 3.24
CA PRO A 32 -2.33 -18.33 2.16
C PRO A 32 -3.79 -18.36 2.60
N GLU A 33 -4.05 -18.89 3.80
CA GLU A 33 -5.38 -19.00 4.40
C GLU A 33 -5.98 -17.67 4.88
N ASP A 34 -5.15 -16.68 5.21
CA ASP A 34 -5.59 -15.36 5.67
C ASP A 34 -5.66 -14.35 4.53
N GLU A 35 -5.02 -14.68 3.43
CA GLU A 35 -4.87 -13.79 2.30
C GLU A 35 -6.18 -13.40 1.58
N PRO A 36 -7.21 -14.27 1.52
CA PRO A 36 -8.56 -13.88 1.10
C PRO A 36 -9.24 -12.89 2.05
N LEU A 37 -8.85 -12.88 3.34
CA LEU A 37 -9.46 -12.05 4.39
C LEU A 37 -8.84 -10.65 4.47
N ARG A 38 -7.73 -10.39 3.77
CA ARG A 38 -7.06 -9.08 3.74
C ARG A 38 -8.02 -7.94 3.41
N GLY A 39 -8.98 -8.19 2.52
CA GLY A 39 -10.00 -7.21 2.13
C GLY A 39 -10.99 -6.84 3.24
N ASN A 40 -11.11 -7.64 4.30
CA ASN A 40 -12.02 -7.38 5.43
C ASN A 40 -11.30 -6.68 6.60
N VAL A 41 -9.96 -6.57 6.54
CA VAL A 41 -9.19 -5.85 7.55
C VAL A 41 -9.64 -4.39 7.56
N GLY A 42 -9.85 -3.84 8.76
CA GLY A 42 -10.27 -2.45 8.95
C GLY A 42 -11.74 -2.18 8.64
N HIS A 43 -12.46 -3.13 8.04
CA HIS A 43 -13.89 -3.02 7.84
C HIS A 43 -14.62 -3.23 9.16
N ARG A 44 -15.73 -2.52 9.34
CA ARG A 44 -16.58 -2.62 10.51
C ARG A 44 -18.01 -2.88 10.07
N ASP A 45 -18.66 -3.77 10.79
CA ASP A 45 -20.10 -3.94 10.71
C ASP A 45 -20.78 -2.58 10.93
N ARG A 46 -21.67 -2.25 10.01
CA ARG A 46 -22.20 -0.90 9.85
C ARG A 46 -23.12 -0.51 11.02
N LEU A 47 -23.78 -1.49 11.63
CA LEU A 47 -24.78 -1.28 12.70
C LEU A 47 -24.14 -1.36 14.09
N THR A 48 -23.43 -2.46 14.34
CA THR A 48 -22.81 -2.77 15.63
C THR A 48 -21.47 -2.05 15.80
N GLY A 49 -20.77 -1.75 14.71
CA GLY A 49 -19.41 -1.20 14.75
C GLY A 49 -18.33 -2.22 15.06
N ALA A 50 -18.69 -3.51 15.17
CA ALA A 50 -17.75 -4.60 15.37
C ALA A 50 -16.83 -4.70 14.15
N LYS A 51 -15.52 -4.87 14.37
CA LYS A 51 -14.61 -5.07 13.26
C LYS A 51 -14.85 -6.41 12.60
N GLU A 52 -14.89 -6.42 11.28
CA GLU A 52 -15.02 -7.65 10.48
C GLU A 52 -13.73 -8.48 10.55
N ALA A 53 -12.57 -7.81 10.53
CA ALA A 53 -11.28 -8.42 10.81
C ALA A 53 -10.24 -7.42 11.34
N ASP A 54 -9.34 -7.90 12.20
CA ASP A 54 -8.12 -7.21 12.64
C ASP A 54 -6.89 -7.78 11.92
N LEU A 55 -5.84 -6.97 11.81
CA LEU A 55 -4.53 -7.41 11.36
C LEU A 55 -3.58 -7.49 12.56
N ALA A 56 -3.04 -8.68 12.78
CA ALA A 56 -1.93 -8.90 13.69
C ALA A 56 -0.62 -8.88 12.90
N LEU A 57 0.40 -8.21 13.44
CA LEU A 57 1.72 -8.12 12.81
C LEU A 57 2.78 -8.56 13.81
N SER A 58 3.75 -9.33 13.33
CA SER A 58 4.97 -9.62 14.08
C SER A 58 5.86 -8.37 14.09
N VAL A 59 5.64 -7.48 15.06
CA VAL A 59 6.40 -6.23 15.22
C VAL A 59 7.77 -6.43 15.85
N THR A 60 8.11 -7.67 16.26
CA THR A 60 9.38 -8.00 16.90
C THR A 60 10.62 -7.55 16.12
N PRO A 61 10.72 -7.71 14.79
CA PRO A 61 11.87 -7.22 14.04
C PRO A 61 12.05 -5.70 14.15
N ILE A 62 10.95 -4.94 14.24
CA ILE A 62 10.99 -3.49 14.43
C ILE A 62 11.50 -3.17 15.84
N TYR A 63 11.00 -3.85 16.88
CA TYR A 63 11.44 -3.60 18.26
C TYR A 63 12.89 -4.03 18.51
N GLN A 64 13.36 -5.07 17.81
CA GLN A 64 14.75 -5.49 17.90
C GLN A 64 15.70 -4.38 17.45
N VAL A 65 15.34 -3.57 16.44
CA VAL A 65 16.13 -2.39 16.04
C VAL A 65 16.33 -1.42 17.21
N PHE A 66 15.28 -1.17 18.01
CA PHE A 66 15.41 -0.30 19.18
C PHE A 66 16.26 -0.94 20.28
N ALA A 67 16.11 -2.25 20.50
CA ALA A 67 16.92 -3.00 21.45
C ALA A 67 18.41 -2.95 21.08
N ASP A 68 18.74 -3.21 19.81
CA ASP A 68 20.12 -3.25 19.32
C ASP A 68 20.78 -1.86 19.37
N LEU A 69 20.05 -0.81 19.00
CA LEU A 69 20.61 0.55 18.93
C LEU A 69 20.80 1.22 20.30
N PHE A 70 19.97 0.86 21.29
CA PHE A 70 19.90 1.56 22.58
C PHE A 70 20.05 0.67 23.80
N GLY A 71 20.26 -0.64 23.62
CA GLY A 71 20.43 -1.60 24.71
C GLY A 71 19.14 -1.90 25.49
N TYR A 72 17.97 -1.71 24.89
CA TYR A 72 16.69 -2.03 25.53
C TYR A 72 16.46 -3.53 25.62
N ASP A 73 15.64 -3.94 26.59
CA ASP A 73 15.16 -5.32 26.70
C ASP A 73 13.97 -5.54 25.75
N PRO A 74 14.08 -6.43 24.74
CA PRO A 74 12.98 -6.73 23.81
C PRO A 74 11.68 -7.18 24.51
N ALA A 75 11.77 -7.90 25.63
CA ALA A 75 10.61 -8.35 26.37
C ALA A 75 9.87 -7.19 27.05
N LEU A 76 10.61 -6.19 27.54
CA LEU A 76 10.02 -4.98 28.12
C LEU A 76 9.41 -4.08 27.05
N LEU A 77 10.07 -3.95 25.88
CA LEU A 77 9.50 -3.25 24.74
C LEU A 77 8.17 -3.88 24.30
N LEU A 78 8.09 -5.21 24.22
CA LEU A 78 6.85 -5.93 23.90
C LEU A 78 5.77 -5.79 24.99
N ALA A 79 6.16 -5.64 26.26
CA ALA A 79 5.21 -5.42 27.35
C ALA A 79 4.56 -4.02 27.26
N GLY A 80 5.35 -3.01 26.87
CA GLY A 80 4.86 -1.66 26.58
C GLY A 80 4.30 -0.91 27.79
N ASN A 81 4.79 -1.23 29.00
CA ASN A 81 4.25 -0.75 30.27
C ASN A 81 5.01 0.45 30.87
N GLY A 82 5.90 1.07 30.11
CA GLY A 82 6.74 2.20 30.53
C GLY A 82 8.20 1.84 30.76
N ASP A 83 8.51 0.58 31.05
CA ASP A 83 9.89 0.12 31.21
C ASP A 83 10.48 -0.36 29.88
N CYS A 84 11.77 -0.12 29.68
CA CYS A 84 12.58 -0.57 28.55
C CYS A 84 13.94 -1.16 28.98
N GLY A 85 14.21 -1.26 30.28
CA GLY A 85 15.46 -1.79 30.83
C GLY A 85 16.61 -0.77 30.93
N VAL A 86 16.39 0.48 30.48
CA VAL A 86 17.37 1.56 30.55
C VAL A 86 16.85 2.68 31.45
N ALA A 87 17.65 3.07 32.43
CA ALA A 87 17.27 4.09 33.40
C ALA A 87 17.04 5.46 32.72
N GLY A 88 15.96 6.14 33.12
CA GLY A 88 15.58 7.45 32.58
C GLY A 88 14.90 7.41 31.21
N HIS A 89 14.74 6.22 30.62
CA HIS A 89 14.00 6.02 29.38
C HIS A 89 12.65 5.38 29.67
N ASP A 90 11.64 5.72 28.87
CA ASP A 90 10.28 5.24 29.05
C ASP A 90 9.64 4.85 27.71
N TRP A 91 8.93 3.72 27.73
CA TRP A 91 8.33 3.09 26.56
C TRP A 91 6.91 2.61 26.84
N ASN A 92 5.91 3.36 26.37
CA ASN A 92 4.50 3.00 26.53
C ASN A 92 3.87 2.60 25.19
N ILE A 93 3.17 1.46 25.16
CA ILE A 93 2.36 1.04 24.02
C ILE A 93 0.87 1.19 24.34
N TYR A 94 0.19 1.92 23.47
CA TYR A 94 -1.25 2.10 23.41
C TYR A 94 -1.82 1.31 22.23
N GLY A 95 -2.84 0.50 22.49
CA GLY A 95 -3.38 -0.43 21.52
C GLY A 95 -3.57 -1.83 22.07
N ARG A 96 -3.84 -2.75 21.15
CA ARG A 96 -4.01 -4.16 21.46
C ARG A 96 -2.67 -4.86 21.30
N LYS A 97 -2.40 -5.82 22.19
CA LYS A 97 -1.25 -6.73 22.06
C LYS A 97 -1.33 -7.39 20.69
N ASP A 98 -0.19 -7.52 20.01
CA ASP A 98 -0.01 -8.15 18.68
C ASP A 98 -0.82 -7.60 17.49
N ARG A 99 -1.79 -6.70 17.72
CA ARG A 99 -2.62 -6.09 16.66
C ARG A 99 -2.21 -4.66 16.37
N ILE A 100 -2.45 -4.24 15.14
CA ILE A 100 -2.29 -2.86 14.71
C ILE A 100 -3.65 -2.16 14.55
N PRO A 101 -3.71 -0.82 14.67
CA PRO A 101 -2.59 0.10 14.95
C PRO A 101 -2.06 0.02 16.38
N GLN A 102 -0.74 0.19 16.53
CA GLN A 102 -0.08 0.41 17.82
C GLN A 102 0.50 1.82 17.84
N LEU A 103 0.19 2.57 18.90
CA LEU A 103 0.76 3.89 19.14
C LEU A 103 1.70 3.81 20.32
N ILE A 104 2.93 4.26 20.13
CA ILE A 104 4.02 4.11 21.08
C ILE A 104 4.46 5.51 21.48
N ARG A 105 4.56 5.76 22.77
CA ARG A 105 5.20 6.95 23.33
C ARG A 105 6.57 6.55 23.85
N TRP A 106 7.61 7.16 23.30
CA TRP A 106 9.00 6.89 23.67
C TRP A 106 9.65 8.15 24.20
N ARG A 107 10.22 8.08 25.40
CA ARG A 107 10.87 9.19 26.10
C ARG A 107 12.26 8.78 26.58
N GLY A 108 13.21 9.71 26.54
CA GLY A 108 14.61 9.46 26.93
C GLY A 108 15.53 10.58 26.45
N PHE A 109 16.85 10.38 26.51
CA PHE A 109 17.85 11.32 25.94
C PHE A 109 17.63 12.78 26.35
N ASP A 110 17.57 13.05 27.66
CA ASP A 110 17.52 14.40 28.22
C ASP A 110 16.38 15.28 27.66
N GLY A 111 15.15 14.78 27.76
CA GLY A 111 13.95 15.48 27.30
C GLY A 111 13.53 15.16 25.87
N GLY A 112 14.18 14.18 25.24
CA GLY A 112 13.73 13.56 24.00
C GLY A 112 12.37 12.87 24.18
N GLU A 113 11.49 13.11 23.22
CA GLU A 113 10.18 12.47 23.13
C GLU A 113 9.84 12.19 21.65
N ALA A 114 9.26 11.02 21.39
CA ALA A 114 8.68 10.66 20.11
C ALA A 114 7.36 9.90 20.28
N LEU A 115 6.47 10.08 19.30
CA LEU A 115 5.32 9.21 19.09
C LEU A 115 5.58 8.38 17.84
N ILE A 116 5.36 7.07 17.93
CA ILE A 116 5.55 6.13 16.81
C ILE A 116 4.25 5.36 16.63
N CYS A 117 3.71 5.33 15.42
CA CYS A 117 2.57 4.53 15.06
C CYS A 117 2.99 3.42 14.09
N ILE A 118 2.68 2.18 14.45
CA ILE A 118 2.81 1.03 13.58
C ILE A 118 1.39 0.63 13.17
N GLY A 119 1.09 0.74 11.88
CA GLY A 119 -0.21 0.43 11.32
C GLY A 119 -0.10 -0.20 9.94
N ALA A 120 -1.22 -0.21 9.23
CA ALA A 120 -1.27 -0.65 7.85
C ALA A 120 -1.82 0.47 6.98
N SER A 121 -1.27 0.61 5.77
CA SER A 121 -1.84 1.48 4.75
C SER A 121 -3.26 1.03 4.34
N HIS A 122 -4.01 1.89 3.66
CA HIS A 122 -5.41 1.66 3.22
C HIS A 122 -5.72 0.34 2.49
N GLN A 123 -4.70 -0.39 2.00
CA GLN A 123 -4.89 -1.67 1.29
C GLN A 123 -4.29 -2.85 2.03
N HIS A 124 -3.70 -2.59 3.19
CA HIS A 124 -3.12 -3.56 4.09
C HIS A 124 -2.03 -4.44 3.49
N TYR A 125 -1.49 -4.11 2.31
CA TYR A 125 -0.31 -4.75 1.72
C TYR A 125 1.00 -4.31 2.38
N PHE A 126 1.02 -3.08 2.89
CA PHE A 126 2.18 -2.50 3.55
C PHE A 126 1.87 -2.20 5.01
N ALA A 127 2.75 -2.68 5.88
CA ALA A 127 2.90 -2.17 7.22
C ALA A 127 3.55 -0.79 7.09
N MET A 128 2.99 0.19 7.77
CA MET A 128 3.50 1.55 7.79
C MET A 128 4.01 1.85 9.19
N VAL A 129 5.26 2.29 9.27
CA VAL A 129 5.86 2.80 10.51
C VAL A 129 6.02 4.29 10.32
N THR A 130 5.26 5.04 11.11
CA THR A 130 5.23 6.51 11.08
C THR A 130 5.63 7.03 12.44
N ALA A 131 6.42 8.09 12.51
CA ALA A 131 6.83 8.65 13.78
C ALA A 131 6.99 10.17 13.71
N ILE A 132 6.74 10.84 14.83
CA ILE A 132 7.04 12.26 15.04
C ILE A 132 7.92 12.40 16.27
N ALA A 133 8.96 13.22 16.19
CA ALA A 133 9.91 13.44 17.27
C ALA A 133 10.10 14.93 17.54
N ASN A 134 10.39 15.27 18.79
CA ASN A 134 10.91 16.57 19.15
C ASN A 134 12.39 16.70 18.72
N LYS A 135 12.96 17.91 18.86
CA LYS A 135 14.31 18.21 18.38
C LYS A 135 15.40 17.33 19.02
N ALA A 136 15.27 17.02 20.31
CA ALA A 136 16.20 16.16 21.03
C ALA A 136 16.14 14.69 20.58
N MET A 137 14.94 14.17 20.29
CA MET A 137 14.75 12.77 19.89
C MET A 137 15.01 12.51 18.39
N SER A 138 14.89 13.54 17.55
CA SER A 138 14.99 13.44 16.09
C SER A 138 16.25 12.70 15.58
N PRO A 139 17.47 12.95 16.07
CA PRO A 139 18.66 12.22 15.62
C PRO A 139 18.65 10.72 15.98
N HIS A 140 18.07 10.36 17.13
CA HIS A 140 17.96 8.97 17.57
C HIS A 140 16.92 8.22 16.74
N LEU A 141 15.78 8.85 16.48
CA LEU A 141 14.74 8.29 15.64
C LEU A 141 15.19 8.14 14.18
N ALA A 142 16.04 9.04 13.67
CA ALA A 142 16.63 8.89 12.34
C ALA A 142 17.47 7.61 12.20
N ARG A 143 18.29 7.28 13.22
CA ARG A 143 19.07 6.02 13.26
C ARG A 143 18.17 4.79 13.26
N VAL A 144 17.06 4.85 13.99
CA VAL A 144 16.06 3.77 14.00
C VAL A 144 15.47 3.56 12.62
N PHE A 145 14.98 4.62 11.97
CA PHE A 145 14.36 4.50 10.65
C PHE A 145 15.36 4.06 9.58
N GLU A 146 16.63 4.47 9.71
CA GLU A 146 17.72 3.95 8.88
C GLU A 146 17.86 2.44 9.03
N ALA A 147 18.02 1.94 10.26
CA ALA A 147 18.15 0.51 10.52
C ALA A 147 16.89 -0.30 10.14
N ILE A 148 15.69 0.25 10.30
CA ILE A 148 14.45 -0.35 9.77
C ILE A 148 14.48 -0.40 8.24
N GLY A 149 15.00 0.66 7.60
CA GLY A 149 15.18 0.72 6.16
C GLY A 149 16.25 -0.24 5.63
N GLU A 150 17.19 -0.69 6.47
CA GLU A 150 18.21 -1.70 6.15
C GLU A 150 17.69 -3.14 6.33
N LEU A 151 16.50 -3.34 6.93
CA LEU A 151 15.87 -4.66 6.97
C LEU A 151 15.48 -5.16 5.58
N THR A 152 15.35 -4.27 4.59
CA THR A 152 15.21 -4.66 3.18
C THR A 152 16.57 -4.99 2.60
N PRO A 153 16.80 -6.18 2.01
CA PRO A 153 18.10 -6.52 1.44
C PRO A 153 18.50 -5.51 0.36
N ASP A 154 19.73 -5.01 0.45
CA ASP A 154 20.32 -3.98 -0.44
C ASP A 154 20.50 -4.45 -1.91
N ASP A 155 20.26 -5.72 -2.21
CA ASP A 155 20.63 -6.31 -3.50
C ASP A 155 19.42 -6.48 -4.42
N LYS A 156 19.02 -5.38 -5.06
CA LYS A 156 18.95 -5.25 -6.54
C LYS A 156 18.26 -3.94 -6.92
N LYS A 157 19.09 -2.98 -7.31
CA LYS A 157 18.76 -1.94 -8.30
C LYS A 157 17.98 -2.58 -9.47
N ALA A 158 16.67 -2.43 -9.51
CA ALA A 158 15.85 -2.96 -10.61
C ALA A 158 16.15 -2.12 -11.85
N THR A 159 16.90 -2.65 -12.81
CA THR A 159 17.22 -1.88 -14.02
C THR A 159 16.11 -2.01 -15.06
N ALA A 160 15.53 -0.89 -15.49
CA ALA A 160 14.61 -0.80 -16.61
C ALA A 160 15.33 -0.17 -17.82
N GLU A 161 15.10 -0.71 -19.02
CA GLU A 161 15.58 -0.09 -20.26
C GLU A 161 14.49 0.85 -20.78
N MET A 162 14.76 2.15 -20.72
CA MET A 162 13.85 3.18 -21.23
C MET A 162 14.32 3.68 -22.60
N PRO A 163 13.41 3.85 -23.57
CA PRO A 163 13.77 4.44 -24.86
C PRO A 163 14.13 5.92 -24.72
N ALA A 164 15.32 6.29 -25.16
CA ALA A 164 15.88 7.63 -25.21
C ALA A 164 16.30 7.94 -26.67
N GLY A 165 15.33 8.31 -27.50
CA GLY A 165 15.54 8.44 -28.95
C GLY A 165 15.87 7.08 -29.58
N ASP A 166 17.01 6.99 -30.27
CA ASP A 166 17.50 5.76 -30.92
C ASP A 166 18.30 4.84 -29.97
N LEU A 167 18.43 5.21 -28.69
CA LEU A 167 19.21 4.46 -27.69
C LEU A 167 18.32 3.99 -26.53
N LEU A 168 18.70 2.88 -25.89
CA LEU A 168 18.10 2.40 -24.65
C LEU A 168 18.96 2.88 -23.46
N HIS A 169 18.38 3.68 -22.57
CA HIS A 169 19.00 4.04 -21.31
C HIS A 169 18.67 3.01 -20.25
N LYS A 170 19.70 2.50 -19.57
CA LYS A 170 19.56 1.60 -18.43
C LYS A 170 19.30 2.43 -17.17
N VAL A 171 18.04 2.55 -16.78
CA VAL A 171 17.62 3.27 -15.58
C VAL A 171 17.63 2.33 -14.40
N ILE A 172 18.40 2.65 -13.37
CA ILE A 172 18.35 1.98 -12.07
C ILE A 172 17.10 2.49 -11.34
N MET A 173 16.12 1.62 -11.14
CA MET A 173 15.03 1.83 -10.21
C MET A 173 15.44 1.21 -8.88
N GLU A 174 15.71 2.03 -7.87
CA GLU A 174 15.60 1.49 -6.52
C GLU A 174 14.12 1.12 -6.31
N ALA A 175 13.85 -0.10 -5.86
CA ALA A 175 12.53 -0.50 -5.40
C ALA A 175 12.21 0.20 -4.06
N GLN A 176 12.32 1.52 -4.00
CA GLN A 176 11.80 2.28 -2.88
C GLN A 176 10.29 2.33 -3.05
N VAL A 177 9.57 1.66 -2.15
CA VAL A 177 8.11 1.78 -2.03
C VAL A 177 7.77 3.27 -2.02
N ALA A 178 7.09 3.75 -3.06
CA ALA A 178 6.82 5.17 -3.24
C ALA A 178 6.14 5.76 -1.97
N ARG A 179 6.81 6.73 -1.34
CA ARG A 179 6.38 7.43 -0.11
C ARG A 179 5.45 8.57 -0.45
N ASN A 180 4.33 8.24 -1.08
CA ASN A 180 3.37 9.21 -1.60
C ASN A 180 2.78 10.13 -0.51
N GLU A 181 2.88 9.72 0.74
CA GLU A 181 2.42 10.40 1.95
C GLU A 181 3.26 11.64 2.30
N LEU A 182 4.53 11.69 1.86
CA LEU A 182 5.41 12.83 2.15
C LEU A 182 5.16 13.96 1.15
N THR A 183 5.03 15.19 1.63
CA THR A 183 4.75 16.38 0.84
C THR A 183 6.03 16.99 0.28
N ALA A 184 7.06 17.11 1.12
CA ALA A 184 8.36 17.59 0.69
C ALA A 184 9.01 16.61 -0.29
N GLY A 185 9.78 17.14 -1.23
CA GLY A 185 10.49 16.33 -2.23
C GLY A 185 11.92 16.80 -2.42
N TYR A 186 12.79 15.83 -2.65
CA TYR A 186 14.19 16.00 -3.00
C TYR A 186 14.46 15.25 -4.30
N TRP A 187 15.03 15.96 -5.27
CA TRP A 187 15.41 15.42 -6.56
C TRP A 187 16.91 15.53 -6.74
N CYS A 188 17.55 14.42 -7.10
CA CYS A 188 18.97 14.37 -7.43
C CYS A 188 19.17 13.41 -8.61
N SER A 189 19.78 13.90 -9.70
CA SER A 189 20.08 13.04 -10.84
C SER A 189 21.25 12.12 -10.54
N THR A 190 21.03 10.82 -10.73
CA THR A 190 22.05 9.77 -10.68
C THR A 190 22.37 9.22 -12.07
N GLU A 191 21.91 9.90 -13.13
CA GLU A 191 22.05 9.47 -14.53
C GLU A 191 23.50 9.60 -15.04
N GLU A 192 24.28 10.50 -14.46
CA GLU A 192 25.68 10.76 -14.83
C GLU A 192 26.70 10.15 -13.86
N GLY A 193 26.26 9.38 -12.86
CA GLY A 193 27.13 8.75 -11.87
C GLY A 193 26.47 8.56 -10.51
N ASP A 194 27.20 7.91 -9.60
CA ASP A 194 26.79 7.79 -8.20
C ASP A 194 26.77 9.16 -7.51
N PRO A 195 25.88 9.37 -6.53
CA PRO A 195 25.82 10.63 -5.79
C PRO A 195 27.14 10.92 -5.07
N ASP A 196 27.53 12.20 -5.03
CA ASP A 196 28.71 12.64 -4.29
C ASP A 196 28.52 12.52 -2.76
N GLU A 197 29.58 12.75 -1.98
CA GLU A 197 29.54 12.61 -0.52
C GLU A 197 28.49 13.53 0.12
N LEU A 198 28.33 14.75 -0.40
CA LEU A 198 27.36 15.73 0.10
C LEU A 198 25.93 15.26 -0.21
N GLN A 199 25.68 14.83 -1.45
CA GLN A 199 24.39 14.30 -1.88
C GLN A 199 24.01 13.05 -1.10
N THR A 200 24.97 12.17 -0.83
CA THR A 200 24.77 10.95 -0.03
C THR A 200 24.40 11.31 1.41
N ALA A 201 25.08 12.30 2.01
CA ALA A 201 24.77 12.79 3.34
C ALA A 201 23.38 13.46 3.41
N GLU A 202 23.04 14.29 2.43
CA GLU A 202 21.72 14.94 2.30
C GLU A 202 20.60 13.89 2.12
N LEU A 203 20.83 12.89 1.26
CA LEU A 203 19.92 11.77 1.04
C LEU A 203 19.67 10.99 2.32
N LYS A 204 20.73 10.60 3.02
CA LYS A 204 20.64 9.92 4.32
C LYS A 204 19.87 10.77 5.34
N LYS A 205 20.15 12.08 5.39
CA LYS A 205 19.49 13.03 6.29
C LYS A 205 18.00 13.20 5.98
N LEU A 206 17.57 13.12 4.72
CA LEU A 206 16.20 13.43 4.29
C LEU A 206 15.34 12.21 3.94
N ARG A 207 15.93 11.02 3.75
CA ARG A 207 15.30 9.80 3.22
C ARG A 207 13.88 9.60 3.75
N PHE A 208 13.69 9.63 5.06
CA PHE A 208 12.41 9.33 5.73
C PHE A 208 11.49 10.53 5.97
N SER A 209 11.90 11.72 5.54
CA SER A 209 11.18 12.99 5.76
C SER A 209 10.85 13.73 4.46
N SER A 210 11.33 13.25 3.31
CA SER A 210 10.95 13.76 1.99
C SER A 210 10.82 12.62 0.97
N LYS A 211 10.03 12.84 -0.08
CA LYS A 211 10.05 12.02 -1.29
C LYS A 211 11.42 12.11 -1.96
N PHE A 212 11.92 10.98 -2.44
CA PHE A 212 13.12 10.93 -3.26
C PHE A 212 12.77 10.68 -4.72
N HIS A 213 13.46 11.39 -5.61
CA HIS A 213 13.27 11.28 -7.05
C HIS A 213 14.61 11.33 -7.78
N HIS A 214 14.80 10.38 -8.70
CA HIS A 214 16.04 10.25 -9.48
C HIS A 214 16.14 11.23 -10.65
N HIS A 215 15.05 11.85 -11.11
CA HIS A 215 15.09 12.81 -12.23
C HIS A 215 14.13 13.98 -12.02
N PHE A 216 14.53 15.18 -12.43
CA PHE A 216 13.64 16.34 -12.43
C PHE A 216 12.44 16.05 -13.34
N GLY A 217 11.22 16.23 -12.85
CA GLY A 217 9.98 15.91 -13.58
C GLY A 217 9.43 14.50 -13.35
N SER A 218 10.16 13.61 -12.68
CA SER A 218 9.65 12.30 -12.25
C SER A 218 8.85 12.42 -10.95
N GLY A 219 7.76 11.63 -10.84
CA GLY A 219 6.89 11.56 -9.66
C GLY A 219 5.57 12.32 -9.77
N SER A 220 4.66 12.04 -8.84
CA SER A 220 3.41 12.81 -8.69
C SER A 220 3.65 14.04 -7.84
N TYR A 221 3.51 15.22 -8.43
CA TYR A 221 3.58 16.50 -7.73
C TYR A 221 2.24 16.79 -7.06
N PRO A 222 2.19 17.04 -5.73
CA PRO A 222 0.94 17.38 -5.05
C PRO A 222 0.38 18.76 -5.44
N TYR A 223 1.12 19.57 -6.22
CA TYR A 223 0.76 20.92 -6.62
C TYR A 223 0.91 21.12 -8.13
N SER A 224 0.19 22.11 -8.65
CA SER A 224 0.20 22.49 -10.06
C SER A 224 1.49 23.21 -10.44
N VAL A 225 2.64 22.52 -10.46
CA VAL A 225 3.77 23.04 -11.25
C VAL A 225 3.35 22.93 -12.71
N PRO A 226 3.31 24.03 -13.47
CA PRO A 226 2.98 23.94 -14.87
C PRO A 226 3.93 22.96 -15.55
N ARG A 227 3.40 21.96 -16.28
CA ARG A 227 4.23 20.93 -16.94
C ARG A 227 5.36 21.53 -17.76
N HIS A 228 5.15 22.69 -18.41
CA HIS A 228 6.18 23.40 -19.16
C HIS A 228 7.38 23.80 -18.29
N ARG A 229 7.17 24.29 -17.07
CA ARG A 229 8.23 24.67 -16.10
C ARG A 229 9.04 23.45 -15.66
N LEU A 230 8.38 22.32 -15.40
CA LEU A 230 9.09 21.07 -15.08
C LEU A 230 9.92 20.57 -16.26
N THR A 231 9.38 20.65 -17.48
CA THR A 231 10.11 20.28 -18.70
C THR A 231 11.30 21.21 -18.96
N GLU A 232 11.16 22.52 -18.71
CA GLU A 232 12.27 23.48 -18.80
C GLU A 232 13.35 23.19 -17.74
N LEU A 233 12.97 22.95 -16.50
CA LEU A 233 13.89 22.62 -15.41
C LEU A 233 14.61 21.29 -15.66
N SER A 234 13.90 20.28 -16.18
CA SER A 234 14.49 19.00 -16.58
C SER A 234 15.51 19.17 -17.71
N LYS A 235 15.21 19.99 -18.73
CA LYS A 235 16.14 20.29 -19.83
C LYS A 235 17.34 21.14 -19.41
N ALA A 236 17.18 21.98 -18.39
CA ALA A 236 18.22 22.86 -17.88
C ALA A 236 19.05 22.22 -16.74
N GLN A 237 18.74 20.98 -16.36
CA GLN A 237 19.43 20.26 -15.29
C GLN A 237 20.90 20.08 -15.65
N LYS A 238 21.78 20.47 -14.72
CA LYS A 238 23.20 20.17 -14.79
C LYS A 238 23.56 19.02 -13.85
N PRO A 239 24.65 18.30 -14.14
CA PRO A 239 25.12 17.21 -13.29
C PRO A 239 25.42 17.74 -11.88
N GLY A 240 25.08 16.97 -10.85
CA GLY A 240 25.30 17.36 -9.45
C GLY A 240 24.31 18.39 -8.88
N GLN A 241 23.37 18.91 -9.68
CA GLN A 241 22.31 19.79 -9.18
C GLN A 241 21.22 19.03 -8.42
N ARG A 242 20.70 19.68 -7.38
CA ARG A 242 19.57 19.18 -6.59
C ARG A 242 18.42 20.16 -6.66
N MET A 243 17.22 19.61 -6.69
CA MET A 243 16.00 20.38 -6.57
C MET A 243 15.28 19.97 -5.30
N VAL A 244 14.79 20.96 -4.55
CA VAL A 244 14.07 20.75 -3.31
C VAL A 244 12.75 21.49 -3.37
N ILE A 245 11.70 20.82 -2.93
CA ILE A 245 10.45 21.45 -2.55
C ILE A 245 10.20 21.13 -1.08
N ALA A 246 10.17 22.19 -0.25
CA ALA A 246 10.06 22.03 1.19
C ALA A 246 8.62 21.90 1.70
N HIS A 247 7.61 22.32 0.93
CA HIS A 247 6.20 22.35 1.35
C HIS A 247 5.22 22.31 0.15
N ALA A 248 3.96 21.89 0.37
CA ALA A 248 2.93 21.78 -0.67
C ALA A 248 2.65 23.11 -1.39
N ASP A 249 2.64 24.21 -0.63
CA ASP A 249 2.36 25.56 -1.15
C ASP A 249 3.58 26.24 -1.80
N ALA A 250 4.74 25.58 -1.80
CA ALA A 250 5.93 26.13 -2.43
C ALA A 250 5.78 26.16 -3.96
N LYS A 251 5.41 27.33 -4.49
CA LYS A 251 5.19 27.55 -5.92
C LYS A 251 6.48 27.50 -6.75
N VAL A 252 7.64 27.60 -6.10
CA VAL A 252 8.94 27.67 -6.76
C VAL A 252 9.87 26.62 -6.14
N PRO A 253 10.41 25.69 -6.95
CA PRO A 253 11.46 24.78 -6.48
C PRO A 253 12.75 25.53 -6.18
N LEU A 254 13.42 25.14 -5.11
CA LEU A 254 14.77 25.60 -4.79
C LEU A 254 15.78 24.74 -5.56
N LEU A 255 16.72 25.38 -6.24
CA LEU A 255 17.78 24.72 -7.00
C LEU A 255 19.12 24.98 -6.32
N PHE A 256 19.85 23.90 -6.06
CA PHE A 256 21.19 23.94 -5.47
C PHE A 256 22.20 23.41 -6.46
N VAL A 257 23.30 24.15 -6.63
CA VAL A 257 24.41 23.72 -7.51
C VAL A 257 25.28 22.67 -6.84
N GLN A 258 26.04 21.88 -7.61
CA GLN A 258 26.95 20.88 -7.05
C GLN A 258 27.86 21.48 -5.98
N GLY A 259 27.99 20.79 -4.84
CA GLY A 259 28.79 21.24 -3.70
C GLY A 259 28.18 22.34 -2.83
N GLU A 260 27.07 22.96 -3.23
CA GLU A 260 26.33 23.93 -2.39
C GLU A 260 25.43 23.19 -1.39
N PRO A 261 25.66 23.26 -0.07
CA PRO A 261 24.83 22.56 0.90
C PRO A 261 23.43 23.16 1.01
N ILE A 262 22.41 22.33 1.24
CA ILE A 262 21.07 22.83 1.56
C ILE A 262 21.11 23.61 2.88
N PRO A 263 20.64 24.88 2.93
CA PRO A 263 20.62 25.67 4.14
C PRO A 263 19.80 25.01 5.24
N GLU A 264 20.25 25.12 6.49
CA GLU A 264 19.56 24.50 7.63
C GLU A 264 18.11 24.99 7.78
N THR A 265 17.81 26.25 7.40
CA THR A 265 16.44 26.78 7.40
C THR A 265 15.50 26.04 6.45
N VAL A 266 16.01 25.60 5.30
CA VAL A 266 15.24 24.79 4.32
C VAL A 266 15.04 23.38 4.87
N LEU A 267 16.04 22.82 5.55
CA LEU A 267 15.95 21.51 6.20
C LEU A 267 14.94 21.53 7.35
N GLU A 268 14.94 22.57 8.18
CA GLU A 268 13.95 22.77 9.25
C GLU A 268 12.53 22.90 8.69
N GLN A 269 12.35 23.54 7.53
CA GLN A 269 11.06 23.59 6.86
C GLN A 269 10.60 22.21 6.36
N ILE A 270 11.51 21.41 5.75
CA ILE A 270 11.20 20.03 5.34
C ILE A 270 10.78 19.19 6.56
N TYR A 271 11.46 19.35 7.69
CA TYR A 271 11.16 18.61 8.91
C TYR A 271 9.81 19.00 9.53
N ALA A 272 9.47 20.29 9.52
CA ALA A 272 8.15 20.75 9.93
C ALA A 272 7.05 20.15 9.05
N THR A 273 7.20 20.25 7.72
CA THR A 273 6.27 19.63 6.76
C THR A 273 6.16 18.12 6.97
N SER A 274 7.28 17.42 7.19
CA SER A 274 7.28 15.98 7.38
C SER A 274 6.60 15.56 8.69
N ALA A 275 6.61 16.42 9.71
CA ALA A 275 5.86 16.20 10.95
C ALA A 275 4.35 16.25 10.70
N GLU A 276 3.87 17.19 9.89
CA GLU A 276 2.46 17.28 9.47
C GLU A 276 2.05 16.06 8.64
N ASP A 277 2.89 15.64 7.68
CA ASP A 277 2.67 14.44 6.86
C ASP A 277 2.57 13.18 7.74
N ALA A 278 3.49 13.05 8.70
CA ALA A 278 3.51 11.93 9.63
C ALA A 278 2.28 11.94 10.55
N GLU A 279 1.88 13.10 11.07
CA GLU A 279 0.66 13.23 11.88
C GLU A 279 -0.59 12.83 11.08
N LYS A 280 -0.69 13.28 9.83
CA LYS A 280 -1.79 12.89 8.93
C LYS A 280 -1.80 11.38 8.69
N ALA A 281 -0.65 10.78 8.40
CA ALA A 281 -0.55 9.33 8.20
C ALA A 281 -0.88 8.55 9.49
N MET A 282 -0.50 9.06 10.67
CA MET A 282 -0.94 8.49 11.96
C MET A 282 -2.46 8.58 12.12
N GLN A 283 -3.05 9.73 11.79
CA GLN A 283 -4.49 9.93 11.87
C GLN A 283 -5.22 8.96 10.95
N GLU A 284 -4.79 8.79 9.70
CA GLU A 284 -5.38 7.82 8.77
C GLU A 284 -5.34 6.37 9.30
N MET A 285 -4.26 5.99 9.99
CA MET A 285 -4.13 4.66 10.58
C MET A 285 -5.01 4.46 11.82
N ILE A 286 -5.24 5.52 12.59
CA ILE A 286 -5.88 5.46 13.92
C ILE A 286 -7.38 5.80 13.85
N GLN A 287 -7.79 6.68 12.93
CA GLN A 287 -9.17 7.17 12.78
C GLN A 287 -10.22 6.05 12.74
N PRO A 288 -10.01 4.91 12.05
CA PRO A 288 -10.96 3.81 12.06
C PRO A 288 -11.24 3.23 13.45
N GLU A 289 -10.38 3.47 14.46
CA GLU A 289 -10.62 3.08 15.85
C GLU A 289 -11.64 3.96 16.59
N PHE A 290 -11.94 5.15 16.05
CA PHE A 290 -12.72 6.19 16.70
C PHE A 290 -13.96 6.65 15.91
N GLU A 291 -14.24 6.06 14.75
CA GLU A 291 -15.42 6.40 13.93
C GLU A 291 -16.73 6.29 14.71
N SER A 292 -17.53 7.35 14.64
CA SER A 292 -18.83 7.42 15.31
C SER A 292 -19.93 6.67 14.55
N ARG A 293 -21.00 6.28 15.24
CA ARG A 293 -22.15 5.57 14.64
C ARG A 293 -22.83 6.38 13.51
N GLU A 294 -22.84 7.70 13.63
CA GLU A 294 -23.50 8.61 12.68
C GLU A 294 -22.73 8.72 11.36
N GLU A 295 -21.39 8.80 11.43
CA GLU A 295 -20.49 8.78 10.26
C GLU A 295 -20.60 7.46 9.47
N ARG A 296 -20.77 6.32 10.16
CA ARG A 296 -20.96 5.00 9.52
C ARG A 296 -22.26 4.88 8.73
N LEU A 297 -23.35 5.49 9.22
CA LEU A 297 -24.68 5.36 8.62
C LEU A 297 -24.82 6.25 7.36
N HIS A 298 -24.13 7.38 7.31
CA HIS A 298 -24.19 8.32 6.18
C HIS A 298 -23.54 7.76 4.91
N ASN A 299 -22.41 7.04 5.04
CA ASN A 299 -21.71 6.40 3.91
C ASN A 299 -22.54 5.27 3.26
N PHE A 300 -23.34 4.54 4.05
CA PHE A 300 -24.17 3.42 3.59
C PHE A 300 -25.22 3.83 2.55
N LEU A 301 -25.87 4.98 2.73
CA LEU A 301 -26.98 5.42 1.88
C LEU A 301 -26.52 5.92 0.50
N TYR A 302 -25.24 6.27 0.36
CA TYR A 302 -24.64 6.69 -0.91
C TYR A 302 -24.23 5.49 -1.78
N ASP A 303 -23.83 4.38 -1.16
CA ASP A 303 -23.31 3.19 -1.85
C ASP A 303 -24.40 2.27 -2.42
N GLU A 304 -25.61 2.28 -1.85
CA GLU A 304 -26.65 1.29 -2.18
C GLU A 304 -27.35 1.53 -3.54
N GLY A 305 -27.17 2.66 -4.20
CA GLY A 305 -27.46 2.91 -5.64
C GLY A 305 -28.46 2.00 -6.35
N LEU A 306 -29.70 1.88 -5.84
CA LEU A 306 -30.66 0.87 -6.30
C LEU A 306 -31.38 1.27 -7.60
N ALA A 307 -31.16 0.50 -8.68
CA ALA A 307 -32.00 0.49 -9.87
C ALA A 307 -32.24 -0.96 -10.35
N VAL A 308 -33.50 -1.32 -10.59
CA VAL A 308 -33.96 -2.65 -11.04
C VAL A 308 -34.33 -2.59 -12.52
N THR A 309 -33.88 -3.55 -13.32
CA THR A 309 -34.34 -3.76 -14.71
C THR A 309 -34.93 -5.16 -14.91
N VAL A 310 -35.96 -5.23 -15.77
CA VAL A 310 -36.83 -6.40 -15.98
C VAL A 310 -36.22 -7.40 -16.97
N GLY A 311 -36.21 -8.69 -16.60
CA GLY A 311 -35.79 -9.85 -17.41
C GLY A 311 -35.40 -11.03 -16.52
N ASN A 312 -34.80 -12.10 -17.06
CA ASN A 312 -34.27 -13.21 -16.24
C ASN A 312 -33.27 -12.63 -15.23
N ALA A 313 -33.68 -12.63 -13.96
CA ALA A 313 -33.04 -11.84 -12.91
C ALA A 313 -31.56 -12.19 -12.73
N GLU A 314 -31.21 -13.47 -12.87
CA GLU A 314 -29.83 -13.91 -12.74
C GLU A 314 -29.00 -13.54 -13.99
N GLU A 315 -29.49 -13.81 -15.21
CA GLU A 315 -28.74 -13.46 -16.43
C GLU A 315 -28.47 -11.94 -16.53
N ASN A 316 -29.46 -11.11 -16.19
CA ASN A 316 -29.31 -9.66 -16.19
C ASN A 316 -28.34 -9.18 -15.12
N GLU A 317 -28.41 -9.75 -13.91
CA GLU A 317 -27.53 -9.40 -12.81
C GLU A 317 -26.09 -9.83 -13.09
N ARG A 318 -25.87 -11.00 -13.71
CA ARG A 318 -24.54 -11.46 -14.16
C ARG A 318 -23.95 -10.61 -15.28
N ALA A 319 -24.77 -10.21 -16.27
CA ALA A 319 -24.35 -9.31 -17.34
C ALA A 319 -23.93 -7.93 -16.78
N PHE A 320 -24.73 -7.41 -15.83
CA PHE A 320 -24.42 -6.18 -15.12
C PHE A 320 -23.14 -6.32 -14.29
N ALA A 321 -22.99 -7.41 -13.52
CA ALA A 321 -21.82 -7.68 -12.69
C ALA A 321 -20.54 -7.63 -13.51
N LEU A 322 -20.48 -8.36 -14.62
CA LEU A 322 -19.30 -8.40 -15.48
C LEU A 322 -18.95 -6.99 -16.01
N MET A 323 -19.94 -6.28 -16.56
CA MET A 323 -19.70 -4.96 -17.16
C MET A 323 -19.35 -3.90 -16.11
N PHE A 324 -19.99 -3.95 -14.94
CA PHE A 324 -19.69 -3.08 -13.81
C PHE A 324 -18.23 -3.26 -13.35
N ARG A 325 -17.76 -4.50 -13.19
CA ARG A 325 -16.37 -4.79 -12.77
C ARG A 325 -15.35 -4.35 -13.82
N ILE A 326 -15.63 -4.58 -15.11
CA ILE A 326 -14.79 -4.10 -16.22
C ILE A 326 -14.67 -2.58 -16.18
N GLN A 327 -15.80 -1.87 -16.13
CA GLN A 327 -15.81 -0.40 -16.09
C GLN A 327 -15.13 0.14 -14.84
N ALA A 328 -15.30 -0.50 -13.69
CA ALA A 328 -14.62 -0.11 -12.45
C ALA A 328 -13.09 -0.19 -12.57
N LEU A 329 -12.56 -1.23 -13.22
CA LEU A 329 -11.12 -1.37 -13.45
C LEU A 329 -10.59 -0.40 -14.50
N GLU A 330 -11.31 -0.23 -15.61
CA GLU A 330 -10.90 0.69 -16.67
C GLU A 330 -10.91 2.15 -16.22
N ARG A 331 -11.88 2.53 -15.38
CA ARG A 331 -11.93 3.87 -14.74
C ARG A 331 -10.94 4.04 -13.60
N GLY A 332 -10.23 2.98 -13.24
CA GLY A 332 -9.21 3.01 -12.21
C GLY A 332 -9.73 3.05 -10.78
N MET A 333 -11.00 2.70 -10.55
CA MET A 333 -11.58 2.65 -9.21
C MET A 333 -10.97 1.50 -8.36
N LEU A 334 -10.39 0.48 -9.00
CA LEU A 334 -9.65 -0.62 -8.37
C LEU A 334 -8.12 -0.54 -8.60
N ARG A 335 -7.63 0.47 -9.35
CA ARG A 335 -6.19 0.73 -9.56
C ARG A 335 -5.40 1.07 -8.30
N PRO A 336 -5.98 1.66 -7.24
CA PRO A 336 -5.22 1.90 -6.03
C PRO A 336 -4.56 0.61 -5.52
N MET A 337 -5.24 -0.54 -5.63
CA MET A 337 -4.84 -1.83 -5.03
C MET A 337 -3.67 -2.54 -5.72
N TYR A 338 -3.32 -2.18 -6.96
CA TYR A 338 -2.36 -2.93 -7.79
C TYR A 338 -1.46 -1.95 -8.58
N ARG A 339 -0.67 -1.14 -7.85
CA ARG A 339 0.04 0.03 -8.40
C ARG A 339 1.04 -0.27 -9.52
N GLU A 340 1.57 -1.49 -9.56
CA GLU A 340 2.51 -1.90 -10.61
C GLU A 340 1.83 -2.41 -11.89
N VAL A 341 0.51 -2.62 -11.88
CA VAL A 341 -0.25 -2.79 -13.12
C VAL A 341 -0.71 -1.41 -13.56
N LEU A 342 0.09 -0.75 -14.39
CA LEU A 342 -0.17 0.60 -14.90
C LEU A 342 -1.48 0.66 -15.71
N GLN A 343 -1.84 -0.43 -16.37
CA GLN A 343 -3.05 -0.50 -17.17
C GLN A 343 -3.66 -1.90 -17.18
N THR A 344 -4.95 -1.98 -16.83
CA THR A 344 -5.79 -3.17 -17.02
C THR A 344 -6.70 -2.97 -18.22
N THR A 345 -6.75 -3.95 -19.12
CA THR A 345 -7.61 -3.93 -20.31
C THR A 345 -8.31 -5.26 -20.51
N PHE A 346 -9.44 -5.24 -21.22
CA PHE A 346 -10.25 -6.42 -21.49
C PHE A 346 -10.49 -6.55 -22.99
N SER A 347 -10.25 -7.74 -23.52
CA SER A 347 -10.56 -8.06 -24.92
C SER A 347 -12.08 -8.02 -25.17
N GLN A 348 -12.45 -7.96 -26.46
CA GLN A 348 -13.85 -8.08 -26.85
C GLN A 348 -14.45 -9.45 -26.47
N ASN A 349 -13.65 -10.52 -26.55
CA ASN A 349 -14.10 -11.87 -26.21
C ASN A 349 -14.44 -11.98 -24.71
N PHE A 350 -13.63 -11.35 -23.86
CA PHE A 350 -13.92 -11.29 -22.42
C PHE A 350 -15.18 -10.45 -22.14
N ARG A 351 -15.30 -9.27 -22.77
CA ARG A 351 -16.44 -8.35 -22.60
C ARG A 351 -17.77 -8.94 -23.08
N CYS A 352 -17.75 -9.72 -24.16
CA CYS A 352 -18.93 -10.30 -24.79
C CYS A 352 -19.25 -11.71 -24.26
N THR A 353 -18.70 -12.10 -23.11
CA THR A 353 -19.02 -13.39 -22.49
C THR A 353 -20.54 -13.51 -22.31
N PRO A 354 -21.19 -14.54 -22.89
CA PRO A 354 -22.63 -14.69 -22.80
C PRO A 354 -23.07 -14.80 -21.33
N PRO A 355 -24.10 -14.07 -20.88
CA PRO A 355 -24.56 -14.10 -19.49
C PRO A 355 -24.96 -15.51 -19.01
N LYS A 356 -25.45 -16.35 -19.93
CA LYS A 356 -25.76 -17.76 -19.67
C LYS A 356 -24.55 -18.58 -19.21
N SER A 357 -23.35 -18.19 -19.63
CA SER A 357 -22.09 -18.82 -19.21
C SER A 357 -21.65 -18.38 -17.80
N LEU A 358 -22.34 -17.42 -17.20
CA LEU A 358 -22.05 -16.85 -15.89
C LEU A 358 -23.08 -17.25 -14.83
N LEU A 359 -24.06 -18.08 -15.18
CA LEU A 359 -25.04 -18.58 -14.22
C LEU A 359 -24.36 -19.45 -13.16
N GLY A 360 -24.87 -19.39 -11.93
CA GLY A 360 -24.32 -20.14 -10.79
C GLY A 360 -22.98 -19.63 -10.26
N THR A 361 -22.53 -18.43 -10.67
CA THR A 361 -21.26 -17.83 -10.22
C THR A 361 -21.36 -17.05 -8.90
N GLY A 362 -22.48 -17.19 -8.20
CA GLY A 362 -22.82 -16.48 -6.96
C GLY A 362 -23.26 -15.03 -7.22
N PRO A 363 -24.32 -14.52 -6.58
CA PRO A 363 -24.80 -13.15 -6.82
C PRO A 363 -23.77 -12.09 -6.41
N ILE A 364 -23.91 -10.81 -6.80
CA ILE A 364 -23.01 -9.76 -6.27
C ILE A 364 -23.18 -9.65 -4.75
N ASN A 365 -24.43 -9.74 -4.28
CA ASN A 365 -24.83 -9.68 -2.88
C ASN A 365 -25.74 -10.88 -2.54
N GLN A 366 -25.67 -11.36 -1.30
CA GLN A 366 -26.55 -12.41 -0.78
C GLN A 366 -27.35 -11.92 0.43
N LEU A 367 -28.51 -12.52 0.65
CA LEU A 367 -29.33 -12.28 1.83
C LEU A 367 -28.94 -13.27 2.94
N SER A 368 -28.48 -12.76 4.07
CA SER A 368 -28.13 -13.56 5.25
C SER A 368 -28.67 -12.90 6.51
N GLY A 369 -29.41 -13.65 7.33
CA GLY A 369 -30.00 -13.12 8.56
C GLY A 369 -30.98 -11.94 8.36
N GLY A 370 -31.53 -11.75 7.16
CA GLY A 370 -32.37 -10.59 6.81
C GLY A 370 -31.59 -9.37 6.29
N HIS A 371 -30.27 -9.47 6.16
CA HIS A 371 -29.39 -8.42 5.65
C HIS A 371 -28.84 -8.76 4.26
N VAL A 372 -28.65 -7.74 3.41
CA VAL A 372 -27.95 -7.86 2.13
C VAL A 372 -26.46 -7.66 2.39
N ILE A 373 -25.65 -8.69 2.18
CA ILE A 373 -24.19 -8.66 2.37
C ILE A 373 -23.46 -9.01 1.07
N PRO A 374 -22.21 -8.57 0.85
CA PRO A 374 -21.41 -8.99 -0.29
C PRO A 374 -21.31 -10.52 -0.36
N SER A 375 -21.51 -11.08 -1.55
CA SER A 375 -21.42 -12.53 -1.76
C SER A 375 -20.05 -12.94 -2.31
N PRO A 376 -19.66 -14.22 -2.16
CA PRO A 376 -18.48 -14.81 -2.81
C PRO A 376 -18.64 -14.92 -4.35
N ASP A 377 -18.79 -13.79 -5.03
CA ASP A 377 -18.94 -13.68 -6.49
C ASP A 377 -17.67 -14.14 -7.23
N LEU A 378 -17.78 -15.22 -8.01
CA LEU A 378 -16.64 -15.79 -8.76
C LEU A 378 -16.11 -14.81 -9.83
N ILE A 379 -16.94 -13.91 -10.38
CA ILE A 379 -16.48 -12.91 -11.36
C ILE A 379 -15.50 -11.94 -10.69
N LYS A 380 -15.88 -11.38 -9.54
CA LYS A 380 -14.99 -10.54 -8.72
C LYS A 380 -13.73 -11.30 -8.31
N ARG A 381 -13.88 -12.53 -7.81
CA ARG A 381 -12.75 -13.33 -7.32
C ARG A 381 -11.73 -13.60 -8.43
N LEU A 382 -12.18 -14.02 -9.60
CA LEU A 382 -11.34 -14.30 -10.76
C LEU A 382 -10.52 -13.08 -11.17
N ILE A 383 -11.18 -11.94 -11.37
CA ILE A 383 -10.53 -10.70 -11.77
C ILE A 383 -9.48 -10.25 -10.75
N MET A 384 -9.81 -10.29 -9.46
CA MET A 384 -8.90 -9.90 -8.38
C MET A 384 -7.72 -10.86 -8.24
N ALA A 385 -7.95 -12.17 -8.39
CA ALA A 385 -6.90 -13.18 -8.36
C ALA A 385 -5.90 -12.98 -9.53
N THR A 386 -6.40 -12.73 -10.74
CA THR A 386 -5.55 -12.48 -11.91
C THR A 386 -4.75 -11.18 -11.75
N LEU A 387 -5.37 -10.10 -11.24
CA LEU A 387 -4.69 -8.83 -10.96
C LEU A 387 -3.54 -9.00 -9.97
N LYS A 388 -3.83 -9.68 -8.85
CA LYS A 388 -2.84 -9.97 -7.82
C LYS A 388 -1.68 -10.81 -8.37
N HIS A 389 -2.00 -11.85 -9.13
CA HIS A 389 -0.99 -12.71 -9.72
C HIS A 389 -0.13 -11.96 -10.75
N ALA A 390 -0.74 -11.12 -11.58
CA ALA A 390 -0.02 -10.27 -12.52
C ALA A 390 0.90 -9.26 -11.80
N GLU A 391 0.45 -8.64 -10.70
CA GLU A 391 1.31 -7.81 -9.87
C GLU A 391 2.52 -8.61 -9.38
N GLN A 392 2.31 -9.78 -8.77
CA GLN A 392 3.42 -10.62 -8.30
C GLN A 392 4.45 -10.95 -9.41
N LEU A 393 3.97 -11.25 -10.62
CA LEU A 393 4.83 -11.52 -11.78
C LEU A 393 5.61 -10.28 -12.26
N LEU A 394 5.00 -9.10 -12.16
CA LEU A 394 5.61 -7.84 -12.57
C LEU A 394 6.59 -7.31 -11.52
N SER A 395 6.30 -7.51 -10.24
CA SER A 395 7.04 -6.90 -9.14
C SER A 395 8.33 -7.61 -8.75
N ARG A 396 8.58 -8.85 -9.21
CA ARG A 396 9.75 -9.66 -8.77
C ARG A 396 9.96 -9.68 -7.23
N ARG A 397 8.88 -9.53 -6.44
CA ARG A 397 8.86 -9.33 -4.96
C ARG A 397 9.08 -10.59 -4.12
N ASN A 398 9.62 -11.67 -4.70
CA ASN A 398 9.82 -12.93 -3.94
C ASN A 398 11.03 -12.88 -2.99
N ASP A 399 11.94 -11.91 -3.19
CA ASP A 399 13.19 -11.79 -2.43
C ASP A 399 13.19 -10.62 -1.42
N GLU A 400 12.09 -9.85 -1.31
CA GLU A 400 12.00 -8.70 -0.38
C GLU A 400 11.70 -9.14 1.06
N PHE A 401 12.26 -8.42 2.04
CA PHE A 401 11.91 -8.63 3.45
C PHE A 401 10.43 -8.32 3.68
N LYS A 402 9.72 -9.23 4.35
CA LYS A 402 8.31 -9.08 4.68
C LYS A 402 8.09 -9.28 6.17
N LEU A 403 7.26 -8.43 6.74
CA LEU A 403 6.74 -8.63 8.09
C LEU A 403 5.65 -9.70 8.03
N LEU A 404 5.81 -10.73 8.86
CA LEU A 404 4.77 -11.75 9.04
C LEU A 404 3.54 -11.10 9.66
N GLY A 405 2.39 -11.32 9.03
CA GLY A 405 1.09 -10.90 9.52
C GLY A 405 0.12 -12.07 9.61
N ARG A 406 -1.00 -11.82 10.29
CA ARG A 406 -2.13 -12.74 10.39
C ARG A 406 -3.42 -11.94 10.40
N VAL A 407 -4.46 -12.43 9.73
CA VAL A 407 -5.80 -11.83 9.80
C VAL A 407 -6.59 -12.52 10.90
N ILE A 408 -7.18 -11.73 11.80
CA ILE A 408 -8.03 -12.19 12.89
C ILE A 408 -9.47 -11.79 12.54
N PRO A 409 -10.26 -12.67 11.89
CA PRO A 409 -11.65 -12.37 11.56
C PRO A 409 -12.55 -12.35 12.80
N SER A 410 -13.67 -11.66 12.70
CA SER A 410 -14.81 -11.79 13.61
C SER A 410 -15.46 -13.17 13.52
N ASP A 411 -16.22 -13.56 14.55
CA ASP A 411 -16.89 -14.86 14.60
C ASP A 411 -17.87 -15.05 13.42
N ASP A 412 -18.54 -13.99 12.97
CA ASP A 412 -19.45 -14.03 11.82
C ASP A 412 -18.72 -14.31 10.51
N ILE A 413 -17.57 -13.66 10.28
CA ILE A 413 -16.71 -13.91 9.12
C ILE A 413 -16.04 -15.29 9.21
N ALA A 414 -15.65 -15.72 10.42
CA ALA A 414 -15.06 -17.03 10.66
C ALA A 414 -16.07 -18.17 10.37
N GLN A 415 -17.34 -18.00 10.78
CA GLN A 415 -18.41 -18.94 10.46
C GLN A 415 -18.77 -18.93 8.97
N GLN A 416 -18.73 -17.78 8.29
CA GLN A 416 -18.91 -17.72 6.84
C GLN A 416 -17.77 -18.38 6.07
N ARG A 417 -16.52 -18.29 6.58
CA ARG A 417 -15.34 -18.98 6.03
C ARG A 417 -15.49 -20.50 6.08
N ASP A 418 -16.02 -21.04 7.16
CA ASP A 418 -16.31 -22.47 7.31
C ASP A 418 -17.46 -22.95 6.40
N MET A 419 -18.24 -22.02 5.84
CA MET A 419 -19.44 -22.34 5.07
C MET A 419 -19.27 -22.27 3.54
N ASN A 420 -18.20 -21.66 2.99
CA ASN A 420 -17.96 -21.59 1.53
C ASN A 420 -16.50 -21.18 1.14
N PRO A 421 -15.50 -22.04 1.36
CA PRO A 421 -14.14 -21.79 0.87
C PRO A 421 -14.08 -21.75 -0.68
N MET A 422 -13.29 -20.82 -1.24
CA MET A 422 -13.09 -20.68 -2.70
C MET A 422 -11.66 -20.99 -3.10
N ASP A 423 -11.50 -21.84 -4.11
CA ASP A 423 -10.20 -22.20 -4.67
C ASP A 423 -9.76 -21.22 -5.76
N THR A 424 -8.45 -21.05 -5.91
CA THR A 424 -7.84 -20.16 -6.90
C THR A 424 -6.53 -20.76 -7.38
N LYS A 425 -6.31 -20.82 -8.70
CA LYS A 425 -5.11 -21.44 -9.28
C LYS A 425 -4.67 -20.77 -10.58
N ALA A 426 -3.41 -20.35 -10.65
CA ALA A 426 -2.75 -20.01 -11.91
C ALA A 426 -2.32 -21.28 -12.65
N CYS A 427 -2.60 -21.35 -13.95
CA CYS A 427 -2.41 -22.52 -14.80
C CYS A 427 -1.72 -22.14 -16.11
N THR A 428 -0.88 -23.02 -16.63
CA THR A 428 -0.42 -22.94 -18.01
C THR A 428 -1.43 -23.63 -18.92
N LEU A 429 -1.85 -22.95 -19.98
CA LEU A 429 -2.77 -23.50 -20.98
C LEU A 429 -2.12 -24.69 -21.70
N GLU A 430 -2.83 -25.81 -21.75
CA GLU A 430 -2.39 -26.99 -22.52
C GLU A 430 -2.24 -26.67 -24.02
N LYS A 431 -3.07 -25.75 -24.52
CA LYS A 431 -3.05 -25.29 -25.91
C LYS A 431 -2.94 -23.77 -25.95
N PRO A 432 -1.72 -23.22 -25.92
CA PRO A 432 -1.50 -21.80 -26.12
C PRO A 432 -2.03 -21.34 -27.48
N TYR A 433 -2.58 -20.13 -27.54
CA TYR A 433 -3.16 -19.57 -28.75
C TYR A 433 -2.78 -18.10 -28.94
N THR A 434 -3.08 -17.55 -30.11
CA THR A 434 -2.81 -16.14 -30.43
C THR A 434 -4.06 -15.30 -30.24
N ALA A 435 -3.91 -14.16 -29.57
CA ALA A 435 -4.96 -13.14 -29.42
C ALA A 435 -4.44 -11.77 -29.89
N LEU A 436 -5.26 -10.73 -29.81
CA LEU A 436 -4.88 -9.36 -30.16
C LEU A 436 -4.85 -8.48 -28.92
N TYR A 437 -3.75 -7.74 -28.75
CA TYR A 437 -3.62 -6.68 -27.75
C TYR A 437 -3.01 -5.45 -28.41
N ARG A 438 -3.69 -4.30 -28.30
CA ARG A 438 -3.31 -3.02 -28.96
C ARG A 438 -3.02 -3.17 -30.47
N GLY A 439 -3.78 -4.02 -31.15
CA GLY A 439 -3.62 -4.26 -32.59
C GLY A 439 -2.47 -5.19 -32.98
N LEU A 440 -1.73 -5.73 -32.00
CA LEU A 440 -0.62 -6.66 -32.22
C LEU A 440 -1.00 -8.09 -31.79
N PRO A 441 -0.53 -9.12 -32.51
CA PRO A 441 -0.70 -10.50 -32.09
C PRO A 441 0.13 -10.78 -30.84
N ILE A 442 -0.50 -11.36 -29.82
CA ILE A 442 0.12 -11.81 -28.58
C ILE A 442 -0.09 -13.31 -28.41
N ARG A 443 0.87 -13.98 -27.79
CA ARG A 443 0.75 -15.40 -27.43
C ARG A 443 0.20 -15.53 -26.01
N VAL A 444 -0.92 -16.22 -25.87
CA VAL A 444 -1.62 -16.44 -24.60
C VAL A 444 -1.29 -17.84 -24.12
N THR A 445 -0.64 -17.92 -22.95
CA THR A 445 -0.12 -19.17 -22.39
C THR A 445 -0.65 -19.45 -20.99
N GLU A 446 -1.32 -18.48 -20.36
CA GLU A 446 -1.66 -18.52 -18.94
C GLU A 446 -3.16 -18.31 -18.74
N SER A 447 -3.68 -18.96 -17.70
CA SER A 447 -5.07 -18.86 -17.26
C SER A 447 -5.15 -18.85 -15.74
N MET A 448 -6.12 -18.12 -15.20
CA MET A 448 -6.46 -18.14 -13.78
C MET A 448 -7.79 -18.87 -13.64
N GLU A 449 -7.85 -19.88 -12.76
CA GLU A 449 -9.07 -20.63 -12.44
C GLU A 449 -9.53 -20.28 -11.02
N VAL A 450 -10.85 -20.09 -10.82
CA VAL A 450 -11.48 -19.95 -9.50
C VAL A 450 -12.73 -20.82 -9.40
N ALA A 451 -12.99 -21.40 -8.22
CA ALA A 451 -14.18 -22.21 -7.97
C ALA A 451 -14.61 -22.12 -6.51
N HIS A 452 -15.86 -22.47 -6.21
CA HIS A 452 -16.27 -22.81 -4.84
C HIS A 452 -15.76 -24.22 -4.52
N GLN A 453 -15.25 -24.48 -3.31
CA GLN A 453 -14.72 -25.80 -2.92
C GLN A 453 -15.76 -26.91 -3.00
N ASP A 454 -17.02 -26.61 -2.65
CA ASP A 454 -18.14 -27.56 -2.74
C ASP A 454 -18.92 -27.45 -4.06
N GLY A 455 -18.49 -26.56 -4.95
CA GLY A 455 -19.15 -26.30 -6.22
C GLY A 455 -18.81 -27.35 -7.27
N THR A 456 -19.73 -27.62 -8.19
CA THR A 456 -19.45 -28.47 -9.38
C THR A 456 -18.82 -27.70 -10.53
N GLU A 457 -18.80 -26.36 -10.46
CA GLU A 457 -18.47 -25.46 -11.57
C GLU A 457 -17.69 -24.23 -11.09
N GLY A 458 -16.72 -23.77 -11.89
CA GLY A 458 -15.87 -22.62 -11.65
C GLY A 458 -15.70 -21.73 -12.88
N LEU A 459 -14.96 -20.65 -12.76
CA LEU A 459 -14.62 -19.73 -13.85
C LEU A 459 -13.11 -19.73 -14.13
N ALA A 460 -12.75 -19.58 -15.39
CA ALA A 460 -11.39 -19.35 -15.82
C ALA A 460 -11.27 -18.08 -16.66
N ALA A 461 -10.17 -17.36 -16.48
CA ALA A 461 -9.79 -16.21 -17.29
C ALA A 461 -8.41 -16.42 -17.88
N ASP A 462 -8.33 -16.44 -19.20
CA ASP A 462 -7.06 -16.38 -19.91
C ASP A 462 -6.56 -14.94 -19.90
N TYR A 463 -5.26 -14.76 -19.69
CA TYR A 463 -4.68 -13.42 -19.58
C TYR A 463 -3.29 -13.34 -20.21
N TYR A 464 -2.86 -12.10 -20.45
CA TYR A 464 -1.54 -11.76 -20.94
C TYR A 464 -0.96 -10.63 -20.09
N VAL A 465 0.28 -10.82 -19.64
CA VAL A 465 1.05 -9.80 -18.90
C VAL A 465 2.07 -9.16 -19.82
N ASP A 466 1.88 -7.89 -20.13
CA ASP A 466 2.87 -7.07 -20.82
C ASP A 466 3.88 -6.54 -19.81
N ARG A 467 5.00 -7.24 -19.69
CA ARG A 467 6.08 -6.86 -18.77
C ARG A 467 6.74 -5.52 -19.13
N GLN A 468 6.76 -5.15 -20.41
CA GLN A 468 7.41 -3.93 -20.87
C GLN A 468 6.59 -2.69 -20.51
N ASN A 469 5.27 -2.76 -20.69
CA ASN A 469 4.36 -1.65 -20.38
C ASN A 469 3.67 -1.79 -19.01
N GLN A 470 4.09 -2.78 -18.21
CA GLN A 470 3.49 -3.09 -16.90
C GLN A 470 1.96 -3.16 -16.97
N ALA A 471 1.43 -3.93 -17.92
CA ALA A 471 0.00 -3.99 -18.19
C ALA A 471 -0.54 -5.42 -18.12
N LEU A 472 -1.81 -5.54 -17.70
CA LEU A 472 -2.56 -6.79 -17.69
C LEU A 472 -3.68 -6.72 -18.74
N HIS A 473 -3.74 -7.72 -19.60
CA HIS A 473 -4.80 -7.87 -20.58
C HIS A 473 -5.59 -9.18 -20.33
N PHE A 474 -6.88 -9.05 -20.03
CA PHE A 474 -7.81 -10.18 -19.94
C PHE A 474 -8.28 -10.57 -21.34
N VAL A 475 -8.08 -11.84 -21.72
CA VAL A 475 -8.28 -12.33 -23.08
C VAL A 475 -9.61 -13.05 -23.25
N ALA A 476 -9.94 -14.00 -22.38
CA ALA A 476 -11.16 -14.79 -22.49
C ALA A 476 -11.70 -15.15 -21.10
N LEU A 477 -13.00 -15.34 -20.99
CA LEU A 477 -13.70 -15.77 -19.77
C LEU A 477 -14.62 -16.94 -20.12
N TYR A 478 -14.48 -18.05 -19.41
CA TYR A 478 -15.27 -19.26 -19.66
C TYR A 478 -15.43 -20.10 -18.39
N ARG A 479 -16.37 -21.05 -18.42
CA ARG A 479 -16.61 -22.00 -17.34
C ARG A 479 -15.59 -23.13 -17.39
N VAL A 480 -15.18 -23.58 -16.21
CA VAL A 480 -14.37 -24.78 -16.04
C VAL A 480 -15.04 -25.70 -15.02
N PRO A 481 -14.91 -27.03 -15.14
CA PRO A 481 -15.33 -27.93 -14.09
C PRO A 481 -14.53 -27.63 -12.81
N ALA A 482 -15.20 -27.59 -11.65
CA ALA A 482 -14.48 -27.53 -10.39
C ALA A 482 -13.65 -28.81 -10.22
N LYS A 483 -12.40 -28.68 -9.76
CA LYS A 483 -11.56 -29.84 -9.47
C LYS A 483 -12.10 -30.50 -8.19
N LYS A 484 -12.35 -31.82 -8.26
CA LYS A 484 -12.66 -32.65 -7.08
C LYS A 484 -11.43 -32.82 -6.19
#